data_AF-A0A662L5H1-F1
#
_entry.id   AF-A0A662L5H1-F1
#
_cell.length_a   1.000
_cell.length_b   1.000
_cell.length_c   1.000
_cell.angle_alpha   90.00
_cell.angle_beta   90.00
_cell.angle_gamma   90.00
#
_symmetry.space_group_name_H-M   'P 1'
#
loop_
_entity.id
_entity.type
_entity.pdbx_description
1 polymer ?
#
loop_
_entity_poly.entity_id
_entity_poly.type
_entity_poly.pdbx_seq_one_letter_code
_entity_poly.pdbx_strand_id
1 'polypeptide(L)'
;MDDEEIIKFIRQRLQQRELEEMNEELKKWVEEHGIKLEEKEEKEEKIEGKCEICEAREAKYRCIECGKIACLSCFWTLLGICKECLPEEKMKELKEKI
;
A
#
# COMPACT_ATOMS: atom_id res chain seq x y z
N MET A 1 30.08 -0.14 -25.42
CA MET A 1 28.63 -0.37 -25.57
C MET A 1 28.50 -1.71 -26.21
N ASP A 2 28.23 -2.71 -25.38
CA ASP A 2 28.12 -4.09 -25.81
C ASP A 2 26.73 -4.31 -26.44
N ASP A 3 26.64 -5.16 -27.46
CA ASP A 3 25.40 -5.42 -28.22
C ASP A 3 24.22 -5.81 -27.31
N GLU A 4 24.51 -6.41 -26.16
CA GLU A 4 23.54 -6.82 -25.14
C GLU A 4 22.90 -5.62 -24.41
N GLU A 5 23.64 -4.54 -24.17
CA GLU A 5 23.11 -3.31 -23.58
C GLU A 5 22.16 -2.58 -24.54
N ILE A 6 22.48 -2.61 -25.84
CA ILE A 6 21.66 -2.00 -26.90
C ILE A 6 20.32 -2.73 -27.02
N ILE A 7 20.32 -4.06 -27.00
CA ILE A 7 19.09 -4.87 -27.07
C ILE A 7 18.21 -4.63 -25.84
N LYS A 8 18.79 -4.53 -24.65
CA LYS A 8 18.05 -4.24 -23.41
C LYS A 8 17.38 -2.87 -23.47
N PHE A 9 18.09 -1.86 -23.96
CA PHE A 9 17.56 -0.51 -24.11
C PHE A 9 16.39 -0.44 -25.10
N ILE A 10 16.48 -1.14 -26.24
CA ILE A 10 15.42 -1.20 -27.24
C ILE A 10 14.16 -1.88 -26.68
N ARG A 11 14.31 -3.01 -25.97
CA ARG A 11 13.17 -3.69 -25.31
C ARG A 11 12.47 -2.78 -24.31
N GLN A 12 13.23 -2.10 -23.47
CA GLN A 12 12.66 -1.21 -22.45
C GLN A 12 11.85 -0.08 -23.08
N ARG A 13 12.33 0.50 -24.19
CA ARG A 13 11.59 1.52 -24.93
C ARG A 13 10.31 1.01 -25.59
N LEU A 14 10.34 -0.19 -26.17
CA LEU A 14 9.14 -0.79 -26.76
C LEU A 14 8.06 -1.05 -25.70
N GLN A 15 8.47 -1.54 -24.52
CA GLN A 15 7.57 -1.75 -23.39
C GLN A 15 6.99 -0.44 -22.85
N GLN A 16 7.80 0.63 -22.76
CA GLN A 16 7.30 1.94 -22.37
C GLN A 16 6.25 2.47 -23.36
N ARG A 17 6.51 2.34 -24.67
CA ARG A 17 5.56 2.79 -25.69
C ARG A 17 4.24 2.01 -25.65
N GLU A 18 4.30 0.70 -25.48
CA GLU A 18 3.09 -0.14 -25.35
C GLU A 18 2.26 0.23 -24.11
N LEU A 19 2.94 0.54 -22.99
CA LEU A 19 2.29 1.01 -21.77
C LEU A 19 1.65 2.39 -21.96
N GLU A 20 2.32 3.31 -22.67
CA GLU A 20 1.78 4.63 -23.03
C GLU A 20 0.53 4.52 -23.90
N GLU A 21 0.55 3.66 -24.93
CA GLU A 21 -0.59 3.41 -25.82
C GLU A 21 -1.81 2.85 -25.05
N MET A 22 -1.60 1.83 -24.19
CA MET A 22 -2.68 1.26 -23.36
C MET A 22 -3.26 2.28 -22.36
N ASN A 23 -2.44 3.22 -21.88
CA ASN A 23 -2.89 4.29 -21.00
C ASN A 23 -3.77 5.33 -21.74
N GLU A 24 -3.60 5.52 -23.06
CA GLU A 24 -4.45 6.41 -23.85
C GLU A 24 -5.86 5.85 -24.04
N GLU A 25 -5.99 4.54 -24.28
CA GLU A 25 -7.29 3.88 -24.39
C GLU A 25 -8.10 4.01 -23.10
N LEU A 26 -7.44 3.82 -21.96
CA LEU A 26 -8.07 3.99 -20.65
C LEU A 26 -8.53 5.43 -20.40
N LYS A 27 -7.73 6.43 -20.80
CA LYS A 27 -8.10 7.86 -20.69
C LYS A 27 -9.36 8.17 -21.49
N LYS A 28 -9.41 7.73 -22.75
CA LYS A 28 -10.59 7.93 -23.60
C LYS A 28 -11.83 7.28 -22.99
N TRP A 29 -11.70 6.05 -22.48
CA TRP A 29 -12.80 5.35 -21.84
C TRP A 29 -13.31 6.09 -20.58
N VAL A 30 -12.42 6.61 -19.74
CA VAL A 30 -12.75 7.42 -18.56
C VAL A 30 -13.50 8.70 -18.93
N GLU A 31 -13.04 9.41 -19.98
CA GLU A 31 -13.68 10.62 -20.50
C GLU A 31 -15.08 10.35 -21.04
N GLU A 32 -15.25 9.28 -21.83
CA GLU A 32 -16.55 8.87 -22.40
C GLU A 32 -17.57 8.51 -21.33
N HIS A 33 -17.13 7.91 -20.22
CA HIS A 33 -18.01 7.44 -19.14
C HIS A 33 -18.16 8.47 -18.00
N GLY A 34 -17.54 9.65 -18.13
CA GLY A 34 -17.64 10.72 -17.14
C GLY A 34 -17.11 10.32 -15.75
N ILE A 35 -16.15 9.39 -15.70
CA ILE A 35 -15.58 8.91 -14.44
C ILE A 35 -14.68 10.00 -13.89
N LYS A 36 -15.05 10.54 -12.73
CA LYS A 36 -14.21 11.47 -11.98
C LYS A 36 -13.06 10.69 -11.35
N LEU A 37 -11.89 10.76 -11.95
CA LEU A 37 -10.66 10.34 -11.32
C LEU A 37 -10.34 11.35 -10.21
N GLU A 38 -10.65 10.99 -8.97
CA GLU A 38 -10.13 11.73 -7.82
C GLU A 38 -8.66 11.35 -7.66
N GLU A 39 -7.77 12.30 -7.92
CA GLU A 39 -6.38 12.22 -7.47
C GLU A 39 -6.42 12.19 -5.94
N LYS A 40 -6.40 11.00 -5.35
CA LYS A 40 -6.04 10.87 -3.94
C LYS A 40 -4.59 11.30 -3.85
N GLU A 41 -4.35 12.54 -3.45
CA GLU A 41 -3.07 12.90 -2.85
C GLU A 41 -2.84 11.87 -1.75
N GLU A 42 -1.88 10.97 -1.96
CA GLU A 42 -1.31 10.18 -0.88
C GLU A 42 -0.58 11.17 0.03
N LYS A 43 -1.34 11.87 0.87
CA LYS A 43 -0.79 12.51 2.05
C LYS A 43 -0.31 11.37 2.90
N GLU A 44 0.97 11.03 2.77
CA GLU A 44 1.67 10.21 3.74
C GLU A 44 1.45 10.86 5.11
N GLU A 45 0.47 10.37 5.85
CA GLU A 45 0.27 10.79 7.24
C GLU A 45 1.55 10.41 7.98
N LYS A 46 2.36 11.42 8.33
CA LYS A 46 3.53 11.22 9.16
C LYS A 46 3.07 10.72 10.52
N ILE A 47 3.39 9.46 10.80
CA ILE A 47 3.20 8.86 12.11
C ILE A 47 4.42 9.22 12.96
N GLU A 48 4.20 10.04 13.98
CA GLU A 48 5.24 10.49 14.91
C GLU A 48 4.89 10.07 16.34
N GLY A 49 5.91 9.81 17.14
CA GLY A 49 5.78 9.49 18.57
C GLY A 49 5.79 8.01 18.90
N LYS A 50 5.54 7.71 20.17
CA LYS A 50 5.62 6.36 20.72
C LYS A 50 4.33 5.57 20.49
N CYS A 51 4.48 4.26 20.43
CA CYS A 51 3.38 3.30 20.36
C CYS A 51 2.43 3.48 21.55
N GLU A 52 1.16 3.79 21.28
CA GLU A 52 0.12 4.02 22.29
C GLU A 52 -0.31 2.76 23.05
N ILE A 53 0.24 1.59 22.69
CA ILE A 53 -0.09 0.28 23.30
C ILE A 53 0.97 -0.18 24.30
N CYS A 54 2.25 0.13 24.03
CA CYS A 54 3.35 -0.34 24.89
C CYS A 54 4.25 0.79 25.40
N GLU A 55 4.12 1.99 24.85
CA GLU A 55 4.85 3.21 25.23
C GLU A 55 6.39 3.08 25.23
N ALA A 56 6.91 1.97 24.72
CA ALA A 56 8.32 1.61 24.76
C ALA A 56 9.05 1.85 23.43
N ARG A 57 8.34 1.75 22.30
CA ARG A 57 8.90 1.82 20.93
C ARG A 57 8.23 2.90 20.12
N GLU A 58 8.95 3.44 19.14
CA GLU A 58 8.40 4.36 18.15
C GLU A 58 7.26 3.69 17.36
N ALA A 59 6.19 4.45 17.15
CA ALA A 59 5.07 4.03 16.33
C ALA A 59 5.43 4.12 14.84
N LYS A 60 4.86 3.21 14.05
CA LYS A 60 5.07 3.14 12.59
C LYS A 60 3.78 2.94 11.81
N TYR A 61 2.70 2.53 12.48
CA TYR A 61 1.45 2.14 11.84
C TYR A 61 0.27 2.75 12.58
N ARG A 62 -0.78 3.11 11.85
CA ARG A 62 -2.07 3.56 12.40
C ARG A 62 -3.10 2.44 12.25
N CYS A 63 -3.81 2.13 13.32
CA CYS A 63 -4.90 1.16 13.31
C CYS A 63 -6.10 1.72 12.53
N ILE A 64 -6.59 0.98 11.53
CA ILE A 64 -7.77 1.38 10.75
C ILE A 64 -9.06 1.36 11.58
N GLU A 65 -9.10 0.56 12.65
CA GLU A 65 -10.29 0.37 13.48
C GLU A 65 -10.40 1.43 14.57
N CYS A 66 -9.32 1.68 15.33
CA CYS A 66 -9.35 2.59 16.48
C CYS A 66 -8.52 3.87 16.31
N GLY A 67 -7.80 4.03 15.20
CA GLY A 67 -6.99 5.22 14.91
C GLY A 67 -5.68 5.34 15.71
N LYS A 68 -5.44 4.46 16.70
CA LYS A 68 -4.20 4.48 17.52
C LYS A 68 -2.96 4.19 16.69
N ILE A 69 -1.83 4.80 17.07
CA ILE A 69 -0.51 4.55 16.49
C ILE A 69 0.23 3.46 17.27
N ALA A 70 0.81 2.51 16.54
CA ALA A 70 1.43 1.32 17.11
C ALA A 70 2.81 1.03 16.50
N CYS A 71 3.67 0.42 17.30
CA CYS A 71 4.92 -0.17 16.81
C CYS A 71 4.66 -1.51 16.10
N LEU A 72 5.63 -1.99 15.33
CA LEU A 72 5.54 -3.22 14.53
C LEU A 72 5.06 -4.45 15.32
N SER A 73 5.46 -4.61 16.58
CA SER A 73 5.06 -5.79 17.36
C SER A 73 3.67 -5.71 17.97
N CYS A 74 3.09 -4.51 18.06
CA CYS A 74 1.75 -4.27 18.61
C CYS A 74 0.72 -4.11 17.48
N PHE A 75 1.13 -4.37 16.24
CA PHE A 75 0.36 -4.16 15.03
C PHE A 75 0.33 -5.42 14.17
N TRP A 76 -0.85 -5.75 13.63
CA TRP A 76 -1.05 -6.82 12.68
C TRP A 76 -0.98 -6.25 11.26
N THR A 77 0.22 -6.17 10.68
CA THR A 77 0.45 -5.49 9.39
C THR A 77 -0.44 -6.01 8.26
N LEU A 78 -0.70 -7.32 8.21
CA LEU A 78 -1.56 -7.92 7.18
C LEU A 78 -3.04 -7.52 7.30
N LEU A 79 -3.47 -7.12 8.50
CA LEU A 79 -4.87 -6.77 8.79
C LEU A 79 -5.08 -5.26 8.96
N GLY A 80 -4.00 -4.49 9.12
CA GLY A 80 -4.08 -3.05 9.35
C GLY A 80 -4.60 -2.67 10.75
N ILE A 81 -4.61 -3.59 11.71
CA ILE A 81 -5.20 -3.38 13.04
C ILE A 81 -4.21 -3.63 14.17
N CYS A 82 -4.44 -3.01 15.32
CA CYS A 82 -3.60 -3.21 16.48
C CYS A 82 -4.00 -4.43 17.33
N LYS A 83 -3.11 -4.85 18.24
CA LYS A 83 -3.35 -5.99 19.15
C LYS A 83 -4.50 -5.77 20.14
N GLU A 84 -4.88 -4.53 20.44
CA GLU A 84 -6.04 -4.25 21.29
C GLU A 84 -7.35 -4.50 20.53
N CYS A 85 -7.41 -4.15 19.24
CA CYS A 85 -8.58 -4.39 18.38
C CYS A 85 -8.73 -5.86 18.00
N LEU A 86 -7.61 -6.58 17.82
CA LEU A 86 -7.61 -8.03 17.64
C LEU A 86 -6.64 -8.70 18.61
N PRO A 87 -7.14 -9.13 19.79
CA PRO A 87 -6.37 -9.91 20.74
C PRO A 87 -5.90 -11.24 20.13
N GLU A 88 -4.80 -11.78 20.67
CA GLU A 88 -4.17 -13.00 20.15
C GLU A 88 -5.11 -14.22 20.16
N GLU A 89 -6.04 -14.30 21.12
CA GLU A 89 -7.04 -15.37 21.21
C GLU A 89 -7.96 -15.39 19.99
N LYS A 90 -8.53 -14.23 19.64
CA LYS A 90 -9.36 -14.10 18.43
C LYS A 90 -8.56 -14.39 17.16
N MET A 91 -7.28 -14.04 17.14
CA MET A 91 -6.43 -14.35 15.99
C MET A 91 -6.15 -15.85 15.83
N LYS A 92 -6.08 -16.62 16.92
CA LYS A 92 -5.97 -18.08 16.86
C LYS A 92 -7.23 -18.71 16.29
N GLU A 93 -8.40 -18.26 16.72
CA GLU A 93 -9.68 -18.73 16.17
C GLU A 93 -9.81 -18.46 14.66
N LEU A 94 -9.29 -17.33 14.18
CA LEU A 94 -9.25 -17.03 12.75
C LEU A 94 -8.30 -17.97 11.98
N LYS A 95 -7.16 -18.34 12.57
CA LYS A 95 -6.19 -19.25 11.93
C LYS A 95 -6.70 -20.69 11.84
N GLU A 96 -7.54 -21.12 12.76
CA GLU A 96 -8.11 -22.48 12.75
C GLU A 96 -9.25 -22.65 11.73
N LYS A 97 -9.78 -21.54 11.19
CA LYS A 97 -10.90 -21.54 10.24
C LYS A 97 -10.50 -21.32 8.78
N ILE A 98 -9.21 -21.11 8.51
CA ILE A 98 -8.63 -20.95 7.17
C ILE A 98 -7.86 -22.22 6.81
#